data_AF-A0A838RJV3-F1
#
_entry.id   AF-A0A838RJV3-F1
#
_cell.length_a   1.000
_cell.length_b   1.000
_cell.length_c   1.000
_cell.angle_alpha   90.00
_cell.angle_beta   90.00
_cell.angle_gamma   90.00
#
_symmetry.space_group_name_H-M   'P 1'
#
loop_
_entity.id
_entity.type
_entity.pdbx_description
1 polymer ?
#
loop_
_entity_poly.entity_id
_entity_poly.type
_entity_poly.pdbx_seq_one_letter_code
_entity_poly.pdbx_strand_id
1 'polypeptide(L)'
;MSSRPAKPRWWLAYSLFFVLALLLVLIEWLSLAPTLKEVAQIASVIFTLTLLYLWAWANADALNEEWRTQARQTPPAPTEPVPTPEQRHYRRVMQFHHLAKPRHTERDCVP
;
A
#
# COMPACT_ATOMS: atom_id res chain seq x y z
N MET A 1 11.48 -3.66 35.92
CA MET A 1 10.20 -3.96 35.25
C MET A 1 10.49 -4.17 33.77
N SER A 2 10.49 -5.41 33.30
CA SER A 2 10.78 -5.74 31.90
C SER A 2 9.55 -5.41 31.05
N SER A 3 9.59 -4.32 30.30
CA SER A 3 8.57 -3.98 29.30
C SER A 3 8.61 -5.03 28.20
N ARG A 4 7.70 -6.00 28.24
CA ARG A 4 7.52 -6.97 27.15
C ARG A 4 7.25 -6.16 25.87
N PRO A 5 7.99 -6.37 24.77
CA PRO A 5 7.68 -5.70 23.51
C PRO A 5 6.26 -6.08 23.13
N ALA A 6 5.38 -5.08 23.02
CA ALA A 6 4.01 -5.28 22.56
C ALA A 6 4.08 -5.88 21.16
N LYS A 7 3.63 -7.14 21.01
CA LYS A 7 3.61 -7.79 19.70
C LYS A 7 2.66 -7.01 18.79
N PRO A 8 3.05 -6.71 17.54
CA PRO A 8 2.19 -5.98 16.63
C PRO A 8 0.90 -6.77 16.39
N ARG A 9 -0.25 -6.10 16.50
CA ARG A 9 -1.58 -6.75 16.47
C ARG A 9 -1.88 -7.49 15.16
N TRP A 10 -1.16 -7.14 14.09
CA TRP A 10 -1.18 -7.75 12.76
C TRP A 10 -0.78 -9.23 12.78
N TRP A 11 -0.03 -9.68 13.78
CA TRP A 11 0.30 -11.11 13.96
C TRP A 11 -0.94 -12.00 14.07
N LEU A 12 -2.03 -11.47 14.63
CA LEU A 12 -3.26 -12.22 14.80
C LEU A 12 -3.93 -12.49 13.44
N ALA A 13 -3.84 -11.55 12.49
CA ALA A 13 -4.30 -11.76 11.12
C ALA A 13 -3.52 -12.89 10.42
N TYR A 14 -2.20 -12.96 10.59
CA TYR A 14 -1.39 -14.07 10.05
C TYR A 14 -1.76 -15.43 10.63
N SER A 15 -2.08 -15.49 11.93
CA SER A 15 -2.53 -16.73 12.56
C SER A 15 -3.86 -17.24 11.99
N LEU A 16 -4.75 -16.33 11.58
CA LEU A 16 -6.01 -16.63 10.93
C LEU A 16 -5.81 -17.32 9.56
N PHE A 17 -4.82 -16.88 8.77
CA PHE A 17 -4.45 -17.57 7.53
C PHE A 17 -3.89 -18.96 7.77
N PHE A 18 -3.09 -19.15 8.82
CA PHE A 18 -2.61 -20.48 9.22
C PHE A 18 -3.74 -21.41 9.62
N VAL A 19 -4.72 -20.91 10.37
CA VAL A 19 -5.92 -21.67 10.75
C VAL A 19 -6.71 -22.06 9.49
N LEU A 20 -6.90 -21.14 8.54
CA LEU A 20 -7.57 -21.44 7.27
C LEU A 20 -6.83 -22.51 6.47
N ALA A 21 -5.51 -22.39 6.31
CA ALA A 21 -4.70 -23.36 5.59
C ALA A 21 -4.80 -24.76 6.23
N LEU A 22 -4.73 -24.82 7.57
CA LEU A 22 -4.91 -26.06 8.31
C LEU A 22 -6.31 -26.65 8.10
N LEU A 23 -7.35 -25.82 8.11
CA LEU A 23 -8.73 -26.25 7.88
C LEU A 23 -8.90 -26.86 6.48
N LEU A 24 -8.33 -26.21 5.46
CA LEU A 24 -8.38 -26.70 4.08
C LEU A 24 -7.64 -28.03 3.92
N VAL A 25 -6.46 -28.18 4.54
CA VAL A 25 -5.73 -29.45 4.55
C VAL A 25 -6.54 -30.54 5.26
N LEU A 26 -7.21 -30.21 6.36
CA LEU A 26 -8.05 -31.16 7.09
C LEU A 26 -9.24 -31.62 6.24
N ILE A 27 -9.91 -30.69 5.55
CA ILE A 27 -10.98 -31.00 4.58
C ILE A 27 -10.43 -31.89 3.45
N GLU A 28 -9.19 -31.67 3.03
CA GLU A 28 -8.55 -32.47 1.97
C GLU A 28 -8.38 -33.94 2.39
N TRP A 29 -8.02 -34.16 3.65
CA TRP A 29 -7.82 -35.47 4.27
C TRP A 29 -9.13 -36.20 4.59
N LEU A 30 -10.24 -35.48 4.75
CA LEU A 30 -11.54 -36.12 4.96
C LEU A 30 -12.03 -36.77 3.67
N SER A 31 -12.45 -38.03 3.77
CA SER A 31 -13.04 -38.80 2.67
C SER A 31 -14.51 -38.39 2.41
N LEU A 32 -14.73 -37.11 2.12
CA LEU A 32 -16.02 -36.53 1.77
C LEU A 32 -16.33 -36.73 0.28
N ALA A 33 -17.61 -36.68 -0.07
CA ALA A 33 -18.02 -36.55 -1.46
C ALA A 33 -17.44 -35.25 -2.06
N PRO A 34 -17.05 -35.25 -3.35
CA PRO A 34 -16.35 -34.11 -3.96
C PRO A 34 -17.16 -32.81 -3.92
N THR A 35 -18.47 -32.88 -4.12
CA THR A 35 -19.38 -31.73 -4.01
C THR A 35 -19.46 -31.17 -2.59
N LEU A 36 -19.52 -32.03 -1.57
CA LEU A 36 -19.48 -31.60 -0.17
C LEU A 36 -18.13 -30.96 0.19
N LYS A 37 -17.05 -31.47 -0.40
CA LYS A 37 -15.70 -30.94 -0.21
C LYS A 37 -15.58 -29.52 -0.73
N GLU A 38 -16.05 -29.25 -1.95
CA GLU A 38 -16.08 -27.90 -2.52
C GLU A 38 -16.93 -26.95 -1.67
N VAL A 39 -18.12 -27.37 -1.26
CA VAL A 39 -18.99 -26.55 -0.40
C VAL A 39 -18.30 -26.25 0.93
N ALA A 40 -17.64 -27.22 1.55
CA ALA A 40 -16.91 -27.04 2.80
C ALA A 40 -15.71 -26.09 2.64
N GLN A 41 -14.97 -26.18 1.53
CA GLN A 41 -13.87 -25.26 1.21
C GLN A 41 -14.37 -23.83 1.04
N ILE A 42 -15.44 -23.62 0.26
CA ILE A 42 -16.04 -22.30 0.04
C ILE A 42 -16.57 -21.73 1.37
N ALA A 43 -17.31 -22.52 2.14
CA ALA A 43 -17.84 -22.11 3.44
C ALA A 43 -16.72 -21.73 4.42
N SER A 44 -15.62 -22.50 4.44
CA SER A 44 -14.41 -22.24 5.23
C SER A 44 -13.78 -20.88 4.90
N VAL A 45 -13.63 -20.59 3.60
CA VAL A 45 -13.07 -19.32 3.14
C VAL A 45 -13.97 -18.15 3.53
N ILE A 46 -15.28 -18.25 3.28
CA ILE A 46 -16.25 -17.20 3.64
C ILE A 46 -16.26 -16.97 5.16
N PHE A 47 -16.28 -18.05 5.94
CA PHE A 47 -16.25 -17.97 7.40
C PHE A 47 -14.99 -17.25 7.90
N THR A 48 -13.83 -17.62 7.37
CA THR A 48 -12.55 -16.99 7.74
C THR A 48 -12.53 -15.51 7.36
N LEU A 49 -12.99 -15.15 6.17
CA LEU A 49 -13.08 -13.76 5.72
C LEU A 49 -14.03 -12.93 6.60
N THR A 50 -15.15 -13.52 7.01
CA THR A 50 -16.11 -12.84 7.89
C THR A 50 -15.51 -12.63 9.28
N LEU A 51 -14.79 -13.63 9.80
CA LEU A 51 -14.08 -13.52 11.07
C LEU A 51 -12.99 -12.44 11.01
N LEU A 52 -12.23 -12.40 9.92
CA LEU A 52 -11.20 -11.39 9.68
C LEU A 52 -11.81 -9.99 9.58
N TYR A 53 -12.93 -9.84 8.86
CA TYR A 53 -13.65 -8.60 8.74
C TYR A 53 -14.16 -8.11 10.10
N LEU A 54 -14.78 -9.01 10.88
CA LEU A 54 -15.28 -8.67 12.20
C LEU A 54 -14.15 -8.31 13.17
N TRP A 55 -13.03 -9.03 13.10
CA TRP A 55 -11.83 -8.72 13.89
C TRP A 55 -11.25 -7.36 13.51
N ALA A 56 -11.13 -7.07 12.21
CA ALA A 56 -10.64 -5.79 11.71
C ALA A 56 -11.56 -4.63 12.11
N TRP A 57 -12.88 -4.85 12.06
CA TRP A 57 -13.86 -3.88 12.52
C TRP A 57 -13.76 -3.62 14.02
N ALA A 58 -13.67 -4.67 14.84
CA ALA A 58 -13.51 -4.55 16.29
C ALA A 58 -12.17 -3.92 16.73
N ASN A 59 -11.15 -3.97 15.88
CA ASN A 59 -9.83 -3.39 16.14
C ASN A 59 -9.53 -2.19 15.23
N ALA A 60 -10.55 -1.62 14.59
CA ALA A 60 -10.36 -0.55 13.59
C ALA A 60 -9.63 0.66 14.17
N ASP A 61 -9.97 1.04 15.41
CA ASP A 61 -9.32 2.15 16.10
C ASP A 61 -7.83 1.87 16.36
N ALA A 62 -7.50 0.66 16.79
CA ALA A 62 -6.12 0.24 17.03
C ALA A 62 -5.28 0.19 15.75
N LEU A 63 -5.85 -0.31 14.66
CA LEU A 63 -5.21 -0.37 13.34
C LEU A 63 -4.94 1.05 12.79
N ASN A 64 -5.88 1.97 13.00
CA ASN A 64 -5.74 3.37 12.57
C ASN A 64 -4.65 4.09 13.37
N GLU A 65 -4.53 3.80 14.67
CA GLU A 65 -3.49 4.35 15.53
C GLU A 65 -2.10 3.84 15.15
N GLU A 66 -1.94 2.54 14.90
CA GLU A 66 -0.70 1.94 14.40
C GLU A 66 -0.30 2.50 13.03
N TRP A 67 -1.24 2.66 12.10
CA TRP A 67 -1.00 3.27 10.79
C TRP A 67 -0.49 4.72 10.91
N ARG A 68 -1.11 5.52 11.77
CA ARG A 68 -0.67 6.91 12.03
C ARG A 68 0.71 6.96 12.67
N THR A 69 1.01 6.02 13.57
CA THR A 69 2.31 5.93 14.23
C THR A 69 3.40 5.56 13.24
N GLN A 70 3.12 4.63 12.33
CA GLN A 70 4.04 4.22 11.28
C GLN A 70 4.23 5.34 10.23
N ALA A 71 3.17 6.04 9.83
CA ALA A 71 3.25 7.20 8.94
C ALA A 71 4.10 8.35 9.50
N ARG A 72 4.18 8.50 10.83
CA ARG A 72 5.06 9.46 11.50
C ARG A 72 6.51 8.98 11.60
N GLN A 73 6.75 7.69 11.53
CA GLN A 73 8.10 7.09 11.55
C GLN A 73 8.72 7.00 10.16
N THR A 74 7.93 7.05 9.09
CA THR A 74 8.43 7.24 7.74
C THR A 74 9.10 8.62 7.68
N PRO A 75 10.42 8.71 7.41
CA PRO A 75 11.08 9.98 7.27
C PRO A 75 10.35 10.78 6.18
N PRO A 76 10.13 12.10 6.37
CA PRO A 76 9.59 12.92 5.29
C PRO A 76 10.45 12.67 4.05
N ALA A 77 9.78 12.53 2.89
CA ALA A 77 10.45 12.39 1.60
C ALA A 77 11.62 13.37 1.54
N PRO A 78 12.81 12.95 1.05
CA PRO A 78 14.02 13.76 1.11
C PRO A 78 13.65 15.14 0.57
N THR A 79 13.70 16.13 1.45
CA THR A 79 13.42 17.52 1.11
C THR A 79 14.26 17.82 -0.11
N GLU A 80 13.63 18.21 -1.23
CA GLU A 80 14.37 18.58 -2.43
C GLU A 80 15.54 19.47 -1.99
N PRO A 81 16.78 19.16 -2.42
CA PRO A 81 17.94 19.92 -1.98
C PRO A 81 17.68 21.40 -2.29
N VAL A 82 17.74 22.23 -1.24
CA VAL A 82 17.56 23.68 -1.37
C VAL A 82 18.47 24.13 -2.50
N PRO A 83 17.93 24.69 -3.61
CA PRO A 83 18.72 24.93 -4.80
C PRO A 83 19.85 25.89 -4.43
N THR A 84 21.08 25.46 -4.66
CA THR A 84 22.27 26.27 -4.39
C THR A 84 22.19 27.56 -5.21
N PRO A 85 22.87 28.65 -4.78
CA PRO A 85 22.85 29.91 -5.50
C PRO A 85 23.17 29.76 -7.00
N GLU A 86 24.07 28.84 -7.35
CA GLU A 86 24.40 28.51 -8.74
C GLU A 86 23.23 27.87 -9.50
N GLN A 87 22.50 26.92 -8.89
CA GLN A 87 21.34 26.29 -9.52
C GLN A 87 20.22 27.30 -9.79
N ARG A 88 20.06 28.32 -8.92
CA ARG A 88 19.13 29.44 -9.18
C ARG A 88 19.56 30.29 -10.38
N HIS A 89 20.87 30.46 -10.59
CA HIS A 89 21.39 31.20 -11.74
C HIS A 89 21.09 30.45 -13.05
N TYR A 90 21.42 29.16 -13.12
CA TYR A 90 21.14 28.33 -14.30
C TYR A 90 19.66 28.24 -14.65
N ARG A 91 18.77 28.12 -13.66
CA ARG A 91 17.32 28.12 -13.88
C ARG A 91 16.85 29.43 -14.52
N ARG A 92 17.41 30.56 -14.09
CA ARG A 92 17.07 31.88 -14.64
C ARG A 92 17.53 32.01 -16.10
N VAL A 93 18.75 31.58 -16.42
CA VAL A 93 19.31 31.63 -17.78
C VAL A 93 18.50 30.77 -18.76
N MET A 94 18.12 29.55 -18.37
CA MET A 94 17.29 28.70 -19.23
C MET A 94 15.86 29.23 -19.44
N GLN A 95 15.28 29.94 -18.46
CA GLN A 95 13.96 30.56 -18.60
C GLN A 95 13.94 31.66 -19.68
N PHE A 96 15.04 32.40 -19.84
CA PHE A 96 15.17 33.40 -20.92
C PHE A 96 15.33 32.77 -22.30
N HIS A 97 15.91 31.56 -22.40
CA HIS A 97 16.03 30.85 -23.67
C HIS A 97 14.69 30.38 -24.24
N HIS A 98 13.71 30.04 -23.38
CA HIS A 98 12.36 29.66 -23.83
C HIS A 98 11.55 30.84 -24.40
N LEU A 99 11.88 32.08 -24.07
CA LEU A 99 11.22 33.29 -24.60
C LEU A 99 11.85 33.79 -25.90
N ALA A 100 13.04 33.30 -26.24
CA ALA A 100 13.79 33.68 -27.44
C ALA A 100 13.55 32.73 -28.63
N LYS A 101 12.38 32.09 -28.72
CA LYS A 101 12.02 31.34 -29.94
C LYS A 101 11.66 32.37 -31.02
N PRO A 102 12.47 32.52 -32.09
CA PRO A 102 12.13 33.46 -33.16
C PRO A 102 10.82 33.01 -33.80
N ARG A 103 9.82 33.91 -33.82
CA ARG A 103 8.70 33.81 -34.75
C ARG A 103 9.30 33.88 -36.15
N HIS A 104 9.39 32.74 -36.83
CA HIS A 104 9.55 32.72 -38.27
C HIS A 104 8.34 33.47 -38.85
N THR A 105 8.57 34.72 -39.26
CA THR A 105 7.67 35.47 -40.13
C THR A 105 7.66 34.77 -41.48
N GLU A 106 6.62 33.98 -41.67
CA GLU A 106 6.07 33.57 -42.97
C GLU A 106 5.81 34.85 -43.79
N ARG A 107 6.70 35.17 -44.72
CA ARG A 107 6.47 36.18 -45.77
C ARG A 107 6.54 35.48 -47.12
N ASP A 108 5.36 35.41 -47.73
CA ASP A 108 5.11 35.77 -49.12
C ASP A 108 5.77 34.91 -50.21
N CYS A 109 5.11 33.79 -50.53
CA CYS A 109 5.00 33.34 -51.92
C CYS A 109 3.56 33.59 -52.38
N VAL A 110 3.38 34.61 -53.22
CA VAL A 110 2.15 34.95 -53.95
C VAL A 110 2.54 34.91 -55.44
N PRO A 111 1.65 34.40 -56.32
CA PRO A 111 1.96 33.43 -57.38
C PRO A 111 2.57 33.99 -58.66
#